data_AF-A0A1H3UCL3-F1
#
_entry.id   AF-A0A1H3UCL3-F1
#
_cell.length_a   1.000
_cell.length_b   1.000
_cell.length_c   1.000
_cell.angle_alpha   90.00
_cell.angle_beta   90.00
_cell.angle_gamma   90.00
#
_symmetry.space_group_name_H-M   'P 1'
#
loop_
_entity.id
_entity.type
_entity.pdbx_description
1 polymer ?
#
loop_
_entity_poly.entity_id
_entity_poly.type
_entity_poly.pdbx_seq_one_letter_code
_entity_poly.pdbx_strand_id
1 'polypeptide(L)'
;MTIATGSAEVLLVANKLGLTETGGGHGAKGVDFQRWWAVLRMVELEQSNAPDFLLLFEAVQDVTELDSINAPTKAVVYQVKKKDTGTWSWSVLTGTSAPKQPKTTKKKKNVAPAAQVPTATPSFDKVGDSVLGKLHLSLTAFEKLPVEGFFISNAGCDVPLASGANAATSLPCSLSDLAADHAQLLTDALHTLGTSGAQAPDLKKVRIARVAIHPDDPSAPAVTKALDWLTPPIHEARADDRCRQFQQRFVDIQPSF
;
A
#
# COMPACT_ATOMS: atom_id res chain seq x y z
N MET A 1 -17.40 -27.78 11.34
CA MET A 1 -16.61 -26.81 10.55
C MET A 1 -16.54 -25.52 11.35
N THR A 2 -15.44 -25.29 12.05
CA THR A 2 -15.24 -24.04 12.81
C THR A 2 -14.99 -22.94 11.78
N ILE A 3 -15.86 -21.93 11.74
CA ILE A 3 -15.59 -20.70 11.00
C ILE A 3 -14.31 -20.14 11.61
N ALA A 4 -13.21 -20.17 10.85
CA ALA A 4 -12.03 -19.41 11.25
C ALA A 4 -12.50 -17.95 11.37
N THR A 5 -12.51 -17.42 12.58
CA THR A 5 -12.76 -15.99 12.80
C THR A 5 -11.73 -15.20 11.99
N GLY A 6 -12.06 -13.97 11.56
CA GLY A 6 -11.09 -13.16 10.79
C GLY A 6 -9.74 -13.04 11.51
N SER A 7 -9.73 -13.02 12.86
CA SER A 7 -8.51 -13.02 13.67
C SER A 7 -7.67 -14.29 13.49
N ALA A 8 -8.30 -15.46 13.39
CA ALA A 8 -7.59 -16.73 13.16
C ALA A 8 -6.94 -16.74 11.77
N GLU A 9 -7.60 -16.16 10.77
CA GLU A 9 -7.04 -16.04 9.42
C GLU A 9 -5.88 -15.04 9.37
N VAL A 10 -6.02 -13.88 10.01
CA VAL A 10 -4.92 -12.91 10.14
C VAL A 10 -3.71 -13.55 10.78
N LEU A 11 -3.89 -14.33 11.85
CA LEU A 11 -2.81 -15.05 12.51
C LEU A 11 -2.16 -16.10 11.57
N LEU A 12 -2.96 -16.82 10.78
CA LEU A 12 -2.42 -17.76 9.79
C LEU A 12 -1.59 -17.06 8.71
N VAL A 13 -2.07 -15.92 8.19
CA VAL A 13 -1.34 -15.15 7.18
C VAL A 13 -0.06 -14.54 7.75
N ALA A 14 -0.12 -13.99 8.96
CA ALA A 14 1.04 -13.42 9.65
C ALA A 14 2.15 -14.44 9.97
N ASN A 15 1.84 -15.75 9.96
CA ASN A 15 2.84 -16.80 10.14
C ASN A 15 3.34 -17.40 8.82
N LYS A 16 2.90 -16.90 7.65
CA LYS A 16 3.42 -17.34 6.35
C LYS A 16 4.79 -16.70 6.08
N LEU A 17 5.77 -17.57 5.82
CA LEU A 17 7.14 -17.14 5.51
C LEU A 17 7.16 -16.20 4.30
N GLY A 18 7.86 -15.07 4.44
CA GLY A 18 8.04 -14.09 3.36
C GLY A 18 6.95 -13.02 3.25
N LEU A 19 5.89 -13.08 4.05
CA LEU A 19 4.85 -12.04 4.11
C LEU A 19 5.01 -11.09 5.30
N THR A 20 5.71 -11.53 6.35
CA THR A 20 6.17 -10.71 7.47
C THR A 20 7.38 -9.88 7.03
N GLU A 21 7.38 -8.59 7.34
CA GLU A 21 8.56 -7.76 7.10
C GLU A 21 9.52 -7.90 8.28
N THR A 22 10.77 -8.26 8.01
CA THR A 22 11.85 -8.22 9.00
C THR A 22 12.64 -6.94 8.79
N GLY A 23 12.71 -6.08 9.80
CA GLY A 23 13.45 -4.81 9.73
C GLY A 23 14.85 -4.99 9.15
N GLY A 24 15.12 -4.35 8.01
CA GLY A 24 16.46 -4.31 7.41
C GLY A 24 17.42 -3.47 8.26
N GLY A 25 18.69 -3.87 8.33
CA GLY A 25 19.72 -3.27 9.22
C GLY A 25 20.07 -1.79 9.01
N HIS A 26 19.36 -1.07 8.14
CA HIS A 26 19.51 0.37 7.93
C HIS A 26 18.13 1.02 7.79
N GLY A 27 17.61 1.68 8.83
CA GLY A 27 16.44 2.53 8.61
C GLY A 27 15.61 2.97 9.81
N ALA A 28 16.21 3.46 10.90
CA ALA A 28 15.42 4.15 11.94
C ALA A 28 14.45 5.19 11.34
N LYS A 29 14.93 5.98 10.35
CA LYS A 29 14.12 6.97 9.63
C LYS A 29 12.97 6.39 8.79
N GLY A 30 13.14 5.20 8.23
CA GLY A 30 12.10 4.54 7.42
C GLY A 30 10.98 4.02 8.30
N VAL A 31 11.36 3.34 9.38
CA VAL A 31 10.44 2.82 10.40
C VAL A 31 9.69 3.98 11.09
N ASP A 32 10.35 5.09 11.38
CA ASP A 32 9.69 6.27 11.96
C ASP A 32 8.61 6.86 11.05
N PHE A 33 8.86 6.92 9.73
CA PHE A 33 7.85 7.38 8.77
C PHE A 33 6.59 6.49 8.81
N GLN A 34 6.78 5.16 8.87
CA GLN A 34 5.68 4.20 8.93
C GLN A 34 4.87 4.35 10.22
N ARG A 35 5.55 4.50 11.37
CA ARG A 35 4.91 4.71 12.67
C ARG A 35 4.10 6.01 12.70
N TRP A 36 4.66 7.11 12.23
CA TRP A 36 3.95 8.39 12.19
C TRP A 36 2.78 8.39 11.20
N TRP A 37 2.92 7.70 10.07
CA TRP A 37 1.79 7.47 9.18
C TRP A 37 0.68 6.68 9.88
N ALA A 38 1.00 5.64 10.63
CA ALA A 38 0.02 4.86 11.38
C ALA A 38 -0.68 5.71 12.46
N VAL A 39 0.05 6.59 13.16
CA VAL A 39 -0.56 7.56 14.10
C VAL A 39 -1.52 8.49 13.38
N LEU A 40 -1.12 9.07 12.24
CA LEU A 40 -2.00 9.89 11.42
C LEU A 40 -3.27 9.13 11.00
N ARG A 41 -3.11 7.85 10.60
CA ARG A 41 -4.21 6.98 10.21
C ARG A 41 -5.17 6.68 11.37
N MET A 42 -4.67 6.46 12.57
CA MET A 42 -5.51 6.28 13.77
C MET A 42 -6.32 7.55 14.07
N VAL A 43 -5.71 8.73 13.98
CA VAL A 43 -6.44 10.00 14.14
C VAL A 43 -7.52 10.16 13.07
N GLU A 44 -7.25 9.77 11.83
CA GLU A 44 -8.25 9.76 10.74
C GLU A 44 -9.43 8.84 11.01
N LEU A 45 -9.17 7.62 11.50
CA LEU A 45 -10.21 6.67 11.86
C LEU A 45 -11.10 7.21 12.98
N GLU A 46 -10.51 7.79 14.02
CA GLU A 46 -11.24 8.43 15.11
C GLU A 46 -12.05 9.65 14.65
N GLN A 47 -11.47 10.51 13.79
CA GLN A 47 -12.20 11.63 13.19
C GLN A 47 -13.37 11.18 12.31
N SER A 48 -13.24 10.03 11.64
CA SER A 48 -14.31 9.42 10.85
C SER A 48 -15.37 8.70 11.69
N ASN A 49 -15.20 8.67 13.02
CA ASN A 49 -16.02 7.91 13.97
C ASN A 49 -16.06 6.41 13.62
N ALA A 50 -14.91 5.84 13.25
CA ALA A 50 -14.78 4.40 13.09
C ALA A 50 -15.18 3.70 14.41
N PRO A 51 -16.09 2.71 14.38
CA PRO A 51 -16.61 2.10 15.60
C PRO A 51 -15.52 1.37 16.40
N ASP A 52 -14.63 0.68 15.68
CA ASP A 52 -13.51 -0.08 16.21
C ASP A 52 -12.43 -0.17 15.12
N PHE A 53 -11.18 -0.41 15.53
CA PHE A 53 -10.08 -0.71 14.61
C PHE A 53 -8.88 -1.31 15.36
N LEU A 54 -8.05 -2.05 14.64
CA LEU A 54 -6.76 -2.53 15.14
C LEU A 54 -5.70 -2.34 14.05
N LEU A 55 -4.57 -1.70 14.39
CA LEU A 55 -3.41 -1.62 13.50
C LEU A 55 -2.32 -2.57 14.00
N LEU A 56 -1.95 -3.52 13.14
CA LEU A 56 -0.88 -4.49 13.38
C LEU A 56 0.35 -4.06 12.57
N PHE A 57 1.49 -3.91 13.23
CA PHE A 57 2.76 -3.56 12.58
C PHE A 57 3.54 -4.83 12.26
N GLU A 58 4.15 -4.87 11.06
CA GLU A 58 5.04 -5.96 10.61
C GLU A 58 4.40 -7.36 10.55
N ALA A 59 3.11 -7.50 10.86
CA ALA A 59 2.38 -8.76 10.84
C ALA A 59 2.13 -9.27 9.42
N VAL A 60 1.65 -8.39 8.54
CA VAL A 60 1.55 -8.62 7.09
C VAL A 60 1.97 -7.32 6.41
N GLN A 61 3.08 -7.35 5.69
CA GLN A 61 3.75 -6.14 5.15
C GLN A 61 4.10 -5.13 6.26
N ASP A 62 4.02 -3.82 5.99
CA ASP A 62 4.45 -2.80 6.96
C ASP A 62 3.37 -2.56 8.04
N VAL A 63 2.10 -2.40 7.63
CA VAL A 63 0.96 -2.19 8.54
C VAL A 63 -0.28 -2.93 8.02
N THR A 64 -1.04 -3.58 8.89
CA THR A 64 -2.36 -4.15 8.59
C THR A 64 -3.42 -3.53 9.49
N GLU A 65 -4.45 -2.94 8.90
CA GLU A 65 -5.63 -2.41 9.59
C GLU A 65 -6.75 -3.44 9.58
N LEU A 66 -7.36 -3.68 10.74
CA LEU A 66 -8.60 -4.43 10.88
C LEU A 66 -9.71 -3.49 11.35
N ASP A 67 -10.95 -3.80 10.99
CA ASP A 67 -12.13 -3.02 11.37
C ASP A 67 -12.70 -3.36 12.75
N SER A 68 -12.18 -4.40 13.40
CA SER A 68 -12.49 -4.71 14.80
C SER A 68 -11.38 -5.53 15.44
N ILE A 69 -11.15 -5.30 16.73
CA ILE A 69 -10.23 -6.12 17.54
C ILE A 69 -10.79 -7.51 17.84
N ASN A 70 -12.12 -7.62 18.02
CA ASN A 70 -12.78 -8.84 18.50
C ASN A 70 -13.35 -9.71 17.36
N ALA A 71 -13.91 -9.06 16.34
CA ALA A 71 -14.60 -9.74 15.25
C ALA A 71 -14.30 -9.05 13.91
N PRO A 72 -13.04 -9.07 13.44
CA PRO A 72 -12.65 -8.43 12.19
C PRO A 72 -13.43 -9.04 11.02
N THR A 73 -14.04 -8.18 10.21
CA THR A 73 -14.80 -8.53 9.01
C THR A 73 -14.13 -8.06 7.73
N LYS A 74 -13.11 -7.21 7.84
CA LYS A 74 -12.24 -6.80 6.72
C LYS A 74 -10.84 -6.48 7.23
N ALA A 75 -9.87 -6.61 6.32
CA ALA A 75 -8.51 -6.16 6.53
C ALA A 75 -8.07 -5.20 5.41
N VAL A 76 -7.14 -4.30 5.73
CA VAL A 76 -6.43 -3.48 4.76
C VAL A 76 -4.94 -3.61 5.01
N VAL A 77 -4.20 -4.09 4.01
CA VAL A 77 -2.74 -4.28 4.09
C VAL A 77 -2.06 -3.08 3.44
N TYR A 78 -1.11 -2.49 4.16
CA TYR A 78 -0.36 -1.33 3.72
C TYR A 78 1.12 -1.68 3.54
N GLN A 79 1.64 -1.35 2.35
CA GLN A 79 3.06 -1.13 2.16
C GLN A 79 3.32 0.37 2.19
N VAL A 80 4.01 0.83 3.23
CA VAL A 80 4.31 2.23 3.50
C VAL A 80 5.79 2.48 3.24
N LYS A 81 6.10 3.28 2.21
CA LYS A 81 7.48 3.61 1.84
C LYS A 81 7.73 5.11 1.87
N LYS A 82 8.85 5.49 2.50
CA LYS A 82 9.40 6.84 2.46
C LYS A 82 10.27 7.02 1.22
N LYS A 83 10.23 8.21 0.61
CA LYS A 83 11.17 8.64 -0.43
C LYS A 83 11.67 10.05 -0.18
N ASP A 84 12.98 10.25 -0.17
CA ASP A 84 13.54 11.59 0.09
C ASP A 84 13.36 12.53 -1.11
N THR A 85 13.51 12.03 -2.34
CA THR A 85 13.36 12.83 -3.57
C THR A 85 12.79 12.03 -4.75
N GLY A 86 12.10 12.72 -5.66
CA GLY A 86 11.59 12.14 -6.91
C GLY A 86 10.31 11.30 -6.76
N THR A 87 10.03 10.46 -7.75
CA THR A 87 8.83 9.60 -7.84
C THR A 87 9.17 8.12 -7.85
N TRP A 88 8.24 7.25 -7.47
CA TRP A 88 8.40 5.81 -7.61
C TRP A 88 8.24 5.40 -9.06
N SER A 89 9.24 4.72 -9.63
CA SER A 89 9.19 4.26 -11.02
C SER A 89 8.38 2.98 -11.15
N TRP A 90 7.84 2.74 -12.34
CA TRP A 90 7.18 1.48 -12.71
C TRP A 90 7.99 0.23 -12.32
N SER A 91 9.29 0.24 -12.60
CA SER A 91 10.17 -0.91 -12.35
C SER A 91 10.35 -1.23 -10.86
N VAL A 92 10.39 -0.21 -10.00
CA VAL A 92 10.47 -0.41 -8.56
C VAL A 92 9.15 -0.94 -8.02
N LEU A 93 8.04 -0.43 -8.54
CA LEU A 93 6.70 -0.83 -8.11
C LEU A 93 6.36 -2.27 -8.55
N THR A 94 6.74 -2.67 -9.75
CA THR A 94 6.26 -3.91 -10.39
C THR A 94 7.32 -4.98 -10.61
N GLY A 95 8.61 -4.63 -10.52
CA GLY A 95 9.70 -5.54 -10.90
C GLY A 95 9.84 -5.75 -12.41
N THR A 96 9.08 -5.02 -13.23
CA THR A 96 9.08 -5.17 -14.70
C THR A 96 9.59 -3.92 -15.43
N SER A 97 9.98 -4.07 -16.69
CA SER A 97 10.20 -2.93 -17.58
C SER A 97 8.87 -2.36 -18.07
N ALA A 98 8.70 -1.03 -18.06
CA ALA A 98 7.49 -0.40 -18.57
C ALA A 98 7.22 -0.76 -20.04
N PRO A 99 5.93 -0.81 -20.47
CA PRO A 99 5.57 -1.01 -21.87
C PRO A 99 6.31 -0.01 -22.76
N LYS A 100 6.94 -0.51 -23.84
CA LYS A 100 7.56 0.36 -24.83
C LYS A 100 6.45 1.12 -25.56
N GLN A 101 6.45 2.45 -25.46
CA GLN A 101 5.55 3.22 -26.31
C GLN A 101 5.85 2.93 -27.78
N PRO A 102 4.84 2.74 -28.63
CA PRO A 102 5.05 2.66 -30.06
C PRO A 102 5.73 3.96 -30.49
N LYS A 103 6.94 3.85 -31.05
CA LYS A 103 7.67 5.01 -31.57
C LYS A 103 6.76 5.72 -32.57
N THR A 104 6.24 6.89 -32.20
CA THR A 104 5.66 7.79 -33.18
C THR A 104 6.76 8.10 -34.18
N THR A 105 6.54 7.68 -35.42
CA THR A 105 7.46 7.80 -36.55
C THR A 105 7.71 9.29 -36.82
N LYS A 106 8.70 9.87 -36.13
CA LYS A 106 9.37 11.07 -36.61
C LYS A 106 10.06 10.67 -37.92
N LYS A 107 9.48 11.08 -39.05
CA LYS A 107 10.12 11.04 -40.38
C LYS A 107 11.56 11.56 -40.26
N LYS A 108 12.54 10.66 -40.33
CA LYS A 108 13.92 10.99 -40.71
C LYS A 108 14.41 9.93 -41.70
N LYS A 109 15.08 10.47 -42.72
CA LYS A 109 15.45 9.89 -44.01
C LYS A 109 16.16 8.53 -43.94
N ASN A 110 15.89 7.73 -44.98
CA ASN A 110 16.58 6.53 -45.45
C ASN A 110 17.97 6.28 -44.83
N VAL A 111 18.05 5.26 -43.98
CA VAL A 111 19.24 4.43 -43.79
C VAL A 111 18.75 2.97 -43.76
N ALA A 112 19.50 2.09 -44.43
CA ALA A 112 19.17 0.69 -44.73
C ALA A 112 18.63 -0.11 -43.53
N PRO A 113 17.81 -1.16 -43.76
CA PRO A 113 17.21 -1.95 -42.70
C PRO A 113 18.28 -2.77 -41.98
N ALA A 114 18.71 -2.31 -40.80
CA ALA A 114 19.39 -3.16 -39.83
C ALA A 114 18.37 -4.18 -39.29
N ALA A 115 18.80 -5.44 -39.20
CA ALA A 115 17.99 -6.56 -38.73
C ALA A 115 17.23 -6.21 -37.44
N GLN A 116 15.92 -6.48 -37.45
CA GLN A 116 15.06 -6.36 -36.27
C GLN A 116 15.57 -7.33 -35.21
N VAL A 117 16.24 -6.80 -34.18
CA VAL A 117 16.54 -7.56 -32.96
C VAL A 117 15.20 -8.00 -32.36
N PRO A 118 15.00 -9.29 -32.02
CA PRO A 118 13.76 -9.76 -31.43
C PRO A 118 13.44 -8.91 -30.20
N THR A 119 12.22 -8.39 -30.14
CA THR A 119 11.69 -7.76 -28.93
C THR A 119 11.76 -8.78 -27.81
N ALA A 120 12.76 -8.64 -26.94
CA ALA A 120 12.92 -9.49 -25.76
C ALA A 120 11.59 -9.53 -24.98
N THR A 121 11.06 -10.74 -24.79
CA THR A 121 9.90 -11.00 -23.94
C THR A 121 10.14 -10.36 -22.57
N PRO A 122 9.13 -9.69 -21.97
CA PRO A 122 9.28 -9.16 -20.62
C PRO A 122 9.61 -10.30 -19.65
N SER A 123 10.69 -10.16 -18.87
CA SER A 123 11.02 -11.07 -17.76
C SER A 123 10.21 -10.65 -16.53
N PHE A 124 9.72 -11.66 -15.80
CA PHE A 124 8.90 -11.50 -14.59
C PHE A 124 9.61 -12.00 -13.33
N ASP A 125 10.91 -12.31 -13.41
CA ASP A 125 11.66 -12.97 -12.34
C ASP A 125 11.73 -12.12 -11.06
N LYS A 126 11.62 -10.79 -11.18
CA LYS A 126 11.69 -9.84 -10.06
C LYS A 126 10.33 -9.39 -9.53
N VAL A 127 9.24 -9.90 -10.09
CA VAL A 127 7.89 -9.43 -9.74
C VAL A 127 7.59 -9.75 -8.28
N GLY A 128 7.95 -10.93 -7.78
CA GLY A 128 7.71 -11.35 -6.40
C GLY A 128 8.40 -10.47 -5.35
N ASP A 129 9.55 -9.89 -5.69
CA ASP A 129 10.31 -8.99 -4.81
C ASP A 129 9.88 -7.52 -4.90
N SER A 130 9.03 -7.20 -5.89
CA SER A 130 8.54 -5.84 -6.10
C SER A 130 7.48 -5.45 -5.07
N VAL A 131 7.29 -4.14 -4.90
CA VAL A 131 6.29 -3.59 -3.98
C VAL A 131 4.89 -4.15 -4.24
N LEU A 132 4.44 -4.11 -5.50
CA LEU A 132 3.09 -4.57 -5.85
C LEU A 132 3.00 -6.09 -5.90
N GLY A 133 4.10 -6.80 -6.18
CA GLY A 133 4.15 -8.25 -6.12
C GLY A 133 4.01 -8.79 -4.70
N LYS A 134 4.76 -8.23 -3.73
CA LYS A 134 4.61 -8.58 -2.31
C LYS A 134 3.22 -8.26 -1.77
N LEU A 135 2.68 -7.10 -2.13
CA LEU A 135 1.33 -6.73 -1.75
C LEU A 135 0.31 -7.71 -2.36
N HIS A 136 0.46 -8.09 -3.62
CA HIS A 136 -0.39 -9.11 -4.26
C HIS A 136 -0.32 -10.46 -3.54
N LEU A 137 0.90 -10.96 -3.25
CA LEU A 137 1.10 -12.20 -2.48
C LEU A 137 0.45 -12.14 -1.10
N SER A 138 0.49 -10.97 -0.46
CA SER A 138 -0.15 -10.75 0.83
C SER A 138 -1.68 -10.82 0.73
N LEU A 139 -2.27 -10.21 -0.30
CA LEU A 139 -3.72 -10.26 -0.50
C LEU A 139 -4.23 -11.65 -0.87
N THR A 140 -3.48 -12.40 -1.70
CA THR A 140 -3.87 -13.77 -2.07
C THR A 140 -3.68 -14.78 -0.95
N ALA A 141 -2.94 -14.40 0.10
CA ALA A 141 -2.79 -15.24 1.29
C ALA A 141 -4.06 -15.28 2.17
N PHE A 142 -4.95 -14.30 2.04
CA PHE A 142 -6.29 -14.30 2.65
C PHE A 142 -7.28 -15.02 1.74
N GLU A 143 -7.98 -16.01 2.28
CA GLU A 143 -8.95 -16.86 1.62
C GLU A 143 -10.39 -16.43 1.89
N LYS A 144 -10.69 -15.96 3.12
CA LYS A 144 -12.07 -15.70 3.58
C LYS A 144 -12.28 -14.25 3.98
N LEU A 145 -11.34 -13.66 4.72
CA LEU A 145 -11.43 -12.28 5.17
C LEU A 145 -11.26 -11.35 3.96
N PRO A 146 -12.26 -10.52 3.61
CA PRO A 146 -12.12 -9.50 2.59
C PRO A 146 -10.93 -8.60 2.88
N VAL A 147 -10.02 -8.49 1.92
CA VAL A 147 -8.79 -7.72 2.06
C VAL A 147 -8.57 -6.80 0.86
N GLU A 148 -8.12 -5.58 1.15
CA GLU A 148 -7.61 -4.61 0.18
C GLU A 148 -6.15 -4.27 0.49
N GLY A 149 -5.43 -3.80 -0.53
CA GLY A 149 -4.02 -3.43 -0.44
C GLY A 149 -3.79 -1.96 -0.78
N PHE A 150 -2.88 -1.32 -0.07
CA PHE A 150 -2.45 0.04 -0.36
C PHE A 150 -0.94 0.14 -0.41
N PHE A 151 -0.43 0.71 -1.51
CA PHE A 151 0.90 1.31 -1.51
C PHE A 151 0.78 2.78 -1.12
N ILE A 152 1.42 3.16 -0.02
CA ILE A 152 1.41 4.51 0.53
C ILE A 152 2.82 5.10 0.51
N SER A 153 2.94 6.34 0.05
CA SER A 153 4.20 7.08 0.14
C SER A 153 4.01 8.59 0.26
N ASN A 154 5.03 9.31 0.72
CA ASN A 154 5.09 10.76 0.56
C ASN A 154 5.35 11.21 -0.89
N ALA A 155 5.88 10.33 -1.72
CA ALA A 155 6.14 10.59 -3.13
C ALA A 155 5.04 10.02 -4.04
N GLY A 156 4.85 10.66 -5.20
CA GLY A 156 3.99 10.16 -6.26
C GLY A 156 4.59 8.96 -7.00
N CYS A 157 3.78 8.28 -7.80
CA CYS A 157 4.20 7.15 -8.63
C CYS A 157 4.18 7.53 -10.11
N ASP A 158 5.31 7.42 -10.80
CA ASP A 158 5.38 7.70 -12.24
C ASP A 158 4.79 6.53 -13.04
N VAL A 159 3.46 6.51 -13.10
CA VAL A 159 2.68 5.48 -13.78
C VAL A 159 1.51 6.15 -14.52
N PRO A 160 1.34 5.89 -15.82
CA PRO A 160 0.27 6.49 -16.61
C PRO A 160 -1.10 5.87 -16.29
N LEU A 161 -2.12 6.72 -16.26
CA LEU A 161 -3.52 6.36 -16.05
C LEU A 161 -4.30 6.35 -17.37
N ALA A 162 -5.38 5.57 -17.42
CA ALA A 162 -6.28 5.48 -18.58
C ALA A 162 -6.94 6.84 -18.94
N SER A 163 -7.09 7.73 -17.95
CA SER A 163 -7.59 9.09 -18.15
C SER A 163 -6.61 10.01 -18.89
N GLY A 164 -5.38 9.56 -19.17
CA GLY A 164 -4.28 10.38 -19.68
C GLY A 164 -3.52 11.15 -18.59
N ALA A 165 -3.94 11.04 -17.33
CA ALA A 165 -3.22 11.57 -16.18
C ALA A 165 -2.07 10.64 -15.72
N ASN A 166 -1.38 11.02 -14.65
CA ASN A 166 -0.30 10.23 -14.06
C ASN A 166 -0.51 10.08 -12.54
N ALA A 167 -0.23 8.89 -12.01
CA ALA A 167 -0.32 8.58 -10.59
C ALA A 167 0.67 9.38 -9.73
N ALA A 168 1.55 10.19 -10.30
CA ALA A 168 2.40 11.11 -9.55
C ALA A 168 1.60 12.31 -9.02
N THR A 169 0.53 12.68 -9.72
CA THR A 169 -0.27 13.88 -9.47
C THR A 169 -1.75 13.59 -9.17
N SER A 170 -2.23 12.37 -9.45
CA SER A 170 -3.65 12.01 -9.41
C SER A 170 -3.93 10.86 -8.43
N LEU A 171 -3.66 11.09 -7.15
CA LEU A 171 -3.80 10.08 -6.08
C LEU A 171 -4.91 10.45 -5.09
N PRO A 172 -5.61 9.47 -4.49
CA PRO A 172 -5.42 8.02 -4.67
C PRO A 172 -5.95 7.51 -6.02
N CYS A 173 -5.37 6.42 -6.54
CA CYS A 173 -5.88 5.71 -7.73
C CYS A 173 -5.86 4.19 -7.53
N SER A 174 -6.78 3.49 -8.20
CA SER A 174 -6.80 2.03 -8.27
C SER A 174 -5.80 1.53 -9.31
N LEU A 175 -5.24 0.33 -9.13
CA LEU A 175 -4.43 -0.29 -10.20
C LEU A 175 -5.27 -0.62 -11.44
N SER A 176 -6.60 -0.68 -11.32
CA SER A 176 -7.50 -0.78 -12.48
C SER A 176 -7.55 0.49 -13.33
N ASP A 177 -7.09 1.63 -12.80
CA ASP A 177 -7.14 2.92 -13.50
C ASP A 177 -5.89 3.17 -14.36
N LEU A 178 -4.94 2.23 -14.35
CA LEU A 178 -3.73 2.30 -15.17
C LEU A 178 -4.06 2.28 -16.66
N ALA A 179 -3.18 2.88 -17.47
CA ALA A 179 -3.28 2.76 -18.92
C ALA A 179 -3.33 1.27 -19.35
N ALA A 180 -4.11 0.94 -20.38
CA ALA A 180 -4.46 -0.45 -20.73
C ALA A 180 -3.23 -1.38 -20.86
N ASP A 181 -2.18 -0.94 -21.56
CA ASP A 181 -0.95 -1.74 -21.73
C ASP A 181 -0.22 -1.98 -20.39
N HIS A 182 -0.30 -1.04 -19.45
CA HIS A 182 0.31 -1.16 -18.13
C HIS A 182 -0.53 -2.08 -17.24
N ALA A 183 -1.86 -1.93 -17.26
CA ALA A 183 -2.77 -2.81 -16.54
C ALA A 183 -2.62 -4.27 -17.01
N GLN A 184 -2.53 -4.50 -18.32
CA GLN A 184 -2.33 -5.83 -18.89
C GLN A 184 -0.99 -6.42 -18.48
N LEU A 185 0.12 -5.67 -18.67
CA LEU A 185 1.45 -6.12 -18.29
C LEU A 185 1.52 -6.47 -16.80
N LEU A 186 0.91 -5.66 -15.93
CA LEU A 186 0.88 -5.92 -14.50
C LEU A 186 0.03 -7.14 -14.16
N THR A 187 -1.11 -7.32 -14.83
CA THR A 187 -1.96 -8.51 -14.65
C THR A 187 -1.18 -9.77 -15.01
N ASP A 188 -0.51 -9.78 -16.17
CA ASP A 188 0.31 -10.91 -16.62
C ASP A 188 1.45 -11.20 -15.64
N ALA A 189 2.14 -10.15 -15.19
CA ALA A 189 3.24 -10.25 -14.23
C ALA A 189 2.76 -10.83 -12.89
N LEU A 190 1.70 -10.28 -12.29
CA LEU A 190 1.17 -10.75 -11.01
C LEU A 190 0.60 -12.17 -11.10
N HIS A 191 0.00 -12.54 -12.23
CA HIS A 191 -0.49 -13.89 -12.46
C HIS A 191 0.65 -14.94 -12.38
N THR A 192 1.89 -14.58 -12.72
CA THR A 192 3.04 -15.50 -12.58
C THR A 192 3.38 -15.85 -11.14
N LEU A 193 2.91 -15.08 -10.17
CA LEU A 193 3.10 -15.34 -8.74
C LEU A 193 2.09 -16.36 -8.18
N GLY A 194 1.00 -16.61 -8.92
CA GLY A 194 -0.01 -17.58 -8.54
C GLY A 194 0.38 -19.02 -8.88
N THR A 195 -0.26 -19.98 -8.23
CA THR A 195 -0.20 -21.39 -8.64
C THR A 195 -0.93 -21.61 -9.96
N SER A 196 -0.59 -22.67 -10.69
CA SER A 196 -1.32 -23.03 -11.93
C SER A 196 -2.83 -23.14 -11.68
N GLY A 197 -3.64 -22.43 -12.46
CA GLY A 197 -5.10 -22.35 -12.28
C GLY A 197 -5.58 -21.32 -11.25
N ALA A 198 -4.69 -20.48 -10.71
CA ALA A 198 -5.08 -19.37 -9.85
C ALA A 198 -6.04 -18.41 -10.58
N GLN A 199 -6.91 -17.77 -9.79
CA GLN A 199 -7.78 -16.72 -10.30
C GLN A 199 -6.94 -15.53 -10.81
N ALA A 200 -7.40 -14.90 -11.88
CA ALA A 200 -6.78 -13.69 -12.41
C ALA A 200 -6.64 -12.61 -11.31
N PRO A 201 -5.49 -11.90 -11.23
CA PRO A 201 -5.30 -10.82 -10.26
C PRO A 201 -6.39 -9.74 -10.38
N ASP A 202 -6.99 -9.38 -9.25
CA ASP A 202 -7.97 -8.29 -9.18
C ASP A 202 -7.27 -6.97 -8.86
N LEU A 203 -7.00 -6.18 -9.90
CA LEU A 203 -6.35 -4.88 -9.78
C LEU A 203 -7.20 -3.84 -9.02
N LYS A 204 -8.49 -4.07 -8.79
CA LYS A 204 -9.34 -3.14 -8.02
C LYS A 204 -9.08 -3.21 -6.51
N LYS A 205 -8.51 -4.32 -6.04
CA LYS A 205 -8.19 -4.52 -4.62
C LYS A 205 -6.97 -3.75 -4.17
N VAL A 206 -6.15 -3.23 -5.09
CA VAL A 206 -4.93 -2.52 -4.76
C VAL A 206 -5.03 -1.06 -5.20
N ARG A 207 -4.66 -0.16 -4.29
CA ARG A 207 -4.62 1.28 -4.55
C ARG A 207 -3.22 1.83 -4.30
N ILE A 208 -2.90 2.87 -5.03
CA ILE A 208 -1.74 3.73 -4.79
C ILE A 208 -2.27 5.01 -4.15
N ALA A 209 -1.64 5.48 -3.09
CA ALA A 209 -1.97 6.78 -2.50
C ALA A 209 -0.73 7.54 -2.04
N ARG A 210 -0.84 8.87 -2.06
CA ARG A 210 0.18 9.77 -1.54
C ARG A 210 -0.30 10.42 -0.26
N VAL A 211 0.59 10.49 0.71
CA VAL A 211 0.34 11.18 1.99
C VAL A 211 1.18 12.44 2.08
N ALA A 212 0.61 13.50 2.64
CA ALA A 212 1.29 14.76 2.85
C ALA A 212 2.16 14.73 4.12
N ILE A 213 3.06 13.75 4.21
CA ILE A 213 4.01 13.60 5.31
C ILE A 213 5.40 13.99 4.80
N HIS A 214 6.02 14.99 5.43
CA HIS A 214 7.35 15.42 5.04
C HIS A 214 8.39 14.37 5.48
N PRO A 215 9.35 13.99 4.62
CA PRO A 215 10.33 12.94 4.94
C PRO A 215 11.24 13.27 6.14
N ASP A 216 11.48 14.55 6.42
CA ASP A 216 12.35 15.01 7.52
C ASP A 216 11.60 15.37 8.80
N ASP A 217 10.29 15.59 8.71
CA ASP A 217 9.43 15.82 9.87
C ASP A 217 8.14 15.02 9.70
N PRO A 218 8.20 13.69 9.90
CA PRO A 218 7.04 12.85 9.73
C PRO A 218 5.98 13.07 10.82
N SER A 219 6.35 13.71 11.93
CA SER A 219 5.48 13.90 13.10
C SER A 219 4.48 15.05 12.92
N ALA A 220 4.89 16.14 12.27
CA ALA A 220 4.10 17.37 12.21
C ALA A 220 2.66 17.18 11.72
N PRO A 221 2.36 16.45 10.63
CA PRO A 221 0.98 16.27 10.18
C PRO A 221 0.11 15.52 11.18
N ALA A 222 0.66 14.50 11.84
CA ALA A 222 -0.06 13.72 12.83
C ALA A 222 -0.37 14.56 14.09
N VAL A 223 0.62 15.33 14.55
CA VAL A 223 0.46 16.25 15.69
C VAL A 223 -0.58 17.32 15.38
N THR A 224 -0.50 18.00 14.24
CA THR A 224 -1.48 19.01 13.83
C THR A 224 -2.88 18.44 13.78
N LYS A 225 -3.06 17.27 13.14
CA LYS A 225 -4.37 16.64 13.01
C LYS A 225 -4.95 16.17 14.35
N ALA A 226 -4.09 15.70 15.25
CA ALA A 226 -4.48 15.36 16.62
C ALA A 226 -4.88 16.60 17.40
N LEU A 227 -4.12 17.71 17.30
CA LEU A 227 -4.46 18.98 17.94
C LEU A 227 -5.79 19.55 17.43
N ASP A 228 -6.03 19.53 16.11
CA ASP A 228 -7.29 19.95 15.51
C ASP A 228 -8.48 19.11 16.03
N TRP A 229 -8.27 17.81 16.22
CA TRP A 229 -9.29 16.93 16.77
C TRP A 229 -9.57 17.20 18.25
N LEU A 230 -8.51 17.41 19.04
CA LEU A 230 -8.57 17.64 20.49
C LEU A 230 -9.07 19.04 20.86
N THR A 231 -8.95 20.01 19.95
CA THR A 231 -9.37 21.40 20.17
C THR A 231 -10.75 21.64 19.55
N PRO A 232 -11.87 21.36 20.23
CA PRO A 232 -13.18 21.73 19.71
C PRO A 232 -13.28 23.27 19.61
N PRO A 233 -14.15 23.80 18.72
CA PRO A 233 -14.62 25.16 18.89
C PRO A 233 -15.27 25.26 20.28
N ILE A 234 -14.77 26.21 21.08
CA ILE A 234 -15.16 26.60 22.43
C ILE A 234 -16.55 26.10 22.82
N HIS A 235 -16.66 24.91 23.42
CA HIS A 235 -17.68 24.51 24.38
C HIS A 235 -17.23 23.22 25.10
N GLU A 236 -17.14 23.35 26.42
CA GLU A 236 -16.45 22.49 27.38
C GLU A 236 -17.18 21.15 27.64
N ALA A 237 -16.43 20.19 28.22
CA ALA A 237 -16.78 18.79 28.57
C ALA A 237 -16.50 17.68 27.53
N ARG A 238 -16.27 17.99 26.24
CA ARG A 238 -16.07 16.95 25.20
C ARG A 238 -14.60 16.61 24.89
N ALA A 239 -13.63 17.39 25.39
CA ALA A 239 -12.21 17.17 25.11
C ALA A 239 -11.58 16.09 26.02
N ASP A 240 -11.93 16.07 27.31
CA ASP A 240 -11.37 15.13 28.29
C ASP A 240 -11.75 13.67 28.02
N ASP A 241 -13.01 13.42 27.64
CA ASP A 241 -13.47 12.07 27.28
C ASP A 241 -12.78 11.55 26.00
N ARG A 242 -12.50 12.42 25.03
CA ARG A 242 -11.81 12.05 23.79
C ARG A 242 -10.33 11.76 24.01
N CYS A 243 -9.65 12.57 24.84
CA CYS A 243 -8.27 12.29 25.25
C CYS A 243 -8.16 10.97 26.00
N ARG A 244 -9.08 10.67 26.93
CA ARG A 244 -9.10 9.40 27.66
C ARG A 244 -9.40 8.21 26.75
N GLN A 245 -10.38 8.31 25.85
CA GLN A 245 -10.68 7.24 24.88
C GLN A 245 -9.49 6.95 23.95
N PHE A 246 -8.80 7.99 23.47
CA PHE A 246 -7.62 7.85 22.63
C PHE A 246 -6.45 7.19 23.39
N GLN A 247 -6.19 7.63 24.62
CA GLN A 247 -5.14 7.04 25.47
C GLN A 247 -5.43 5.58 25.84
N GLN A 248 -6.68 5.25 26.20
CA GLN A 248 -7.11 3.89 26.54
C GLN A 248 -6.84 2.94 25.36
N ARG A 249 -7.22 3.34 24.14
CA ARG A 249 -6.99 2.54 22.93
C ARG A 249 -5.51 2.41 22.56
N PHE A 250 -4.69 3.43 22.81
CA PHE A 250 -3.25 3.34 22.54
C PHE A 250 -2.52 2.41 23.52
N VAL A 251 -2.96 2.35 24.78
CA VAL A 251 -2.44 1.43 25.80
C VAL A 251 -2.82 -0.01 25.48
N ASP A 252 -4.03 -0.26 25.01
CA ASP A 252 -4.50 -1.61 24.62
C ASP A 252 -3.79 -2.16 23.36
N ILE A 253 -3.22 -1.28 22.52
CA ILE A 253 -2.45 -1.64 21.31
C ILE A 253 -1.00 -2.02 21.63
N GLN A 254 -0.47 -1.73 22.82
CA GLN A 254 0.81 -2.28 23.26
C GLN A 254 0.56 -3.66 23.90
N PRO A 255 0.76 -4.79 23.20
CA PRO A 255 0.92 -6.03 23.93
C PRO A 255 2.13 -5.84 24.83
N SER A 256 1.97 -6.24 26.08
CA SER A 256 3.07 -6.44 27.00
C SER A 256 4.01 -7.45 26.33
N PHE A 257 5.06 -6.96 25.66
CA PHE A 257 6.20 -7.78 25.27
C PHE A 257 7.02 -8.11 26.52
#